data_AF-A0A959LQA7-F1
#
_entry.id   AF-A0A959LQA7-F1
#
_cell.length_a   1.000
_cell.length_b   1.000
_cell.length_c   1.000
_cell.angle_alpha   90.00
_cell.angle_beta   90.00
_cell.angle_gamma   90.00
#
_symmetry.space_group_name_H-M   'P 1'
#
loop_
_entity.id
_entity.type
_entity.pdbx_description
1 polymer ?
#
loop_
_entity_poly.entity_id
_entity_poly.type
_entity_poly.pdbx_seq_one_letter_code
_entity_poly.pdbx_strand_id
1 'polypeptide(L)'
;MRTLLYLSVIILLASCGADSNNGSNADFEPFYAPAEGSLIASDSMRIIEDDLNELYYIVKLTATPTSNEGIYLLDAAFGYNYARSEVSFPRLDKKITPAIRVDDELPYSYIIGFRYEGDKTFNDYARIYALRNEQMKQEIQFRYIKSYFVDSTEKK
;
A
#
# COMPACT_ATOMS: atom_id res chain seq x y z
N MET A 1 -56.66 41.76 -10.26
CA MET A 1 -57.70 41.60 -9.22
C MET A 1 -57.68 40.12 -8.81
N ARG A 2 -57.03 39.72 -7.71
CA ARG A 2 -57.46 39.75 -6.29
C ARG A 2 -58.67 38.87 -5.96
N THR A 3 -58.39 37.71 -5.34
CA THR A 3 -59.09 36.96 -4.26
C THR A 3 -58.34 35.62 -4.14
N LEU A 4 -57.47 35.25 -3.20
CA LEU A 4 -57.33 35.39 -1.73
C LEU A 4 -58.40 34.68 -0.91
N LEU A 5 -57.92 33.87 0.06
CA LEU A 5 -58.54 33.08 1.16
C LEU A 5 -58.79 31.59 0.86
N TYR A 6 -58.56 30.60 1.72
CA TYR A 6 -58.13 30.45 3.13
C TYR A 6 -57.54 28.99 3.22
N LEU A 7 -56.35 28.77 3.79
CA LEU A 7 -56.14 28.21 5.14
C LEU A 7 -56.41 26.72 5.32
N SER A 8 -55.31 26.00 5.48
CA SER A 8 -55.23 24.82 6.33
C SER A 8 -53.85 24.77 6.97
N VAL A 9 -53.75 25.49 8.09
CA VAL A 9 -52.79 25.27 9.17
C VAL A 9 -53.14 23.93 9.83
N ILE A 10 -52.18 23.01 9.94
CA ILE A 10 -51.98 21.98 10.98
C ILE A 10 -50.58 21.39 10.68
N ILE A 11 -49.53 21.87 11.34
CA ILE A 11 -48.93 21.25 12.53
C ILE A 11 -48.56 19.77 12.28
N LEU A 12 -47.30 19.54 11.90
CA LEU A 12 -46.53 18.37 12.31
C LEU A 12 -45.11 18.89 12.59
N LEU A 13 -44.89 19.29 13.84
CA LEU A 13 -44.17 18.51 14.85
C LEU A 13 -42.65 18.58 14.66
N ALA A 14 -42.06 19.32 15.59
CA ALA A 14 -40.69 19.19 16.00
C ALA A 14 -40.28 17.71 16.12
N SER A 15 -39.25 17.34 15.39
CA SER A 15 -38.26 16.36 15.84
C SER A 15 -36.91 16.99 15.56
N CYS A 16 -36.52 17.89 16.47
CA CYS A 16 -35.11 18.10 16.74
C CYS A 16 -34.69 16.88 17.56
N GLY A 17 -34.44 15.78 16.84
CA GLY A 17 -33.65 14.68 17.38
C GLY A 17 -32.25 15.22 17.57
N ALA A 18 -31.93 15.58 18.81
CA ALA A 18 -30.55 15.66 19.24
C ALA A 18 -30.02 14.22 19.22
N ASP A 19 -29.62 13.76 18.03
CA ASP A 19 -28.73 12.62 17.93
C ASP A 19 -27.42 13.11 18.54
N SER A 20 -27.26 12.82 19.83
CA SER A 20 -25.95 12.65 20.42
C SER A 20 -25.29 11.49 19.68
N ASN A 21 -24.80 11.76 18.48
CA ASN A 21 -23.75 10.99 17.86
C ASN A 21 -22.53 11.19 18.76
N ASN A 22 -22.51 10.42 19.85
CA ASN A 22 -21.30 9.81 20.34
C ASN A 22 -20.69 9.15 19.11
N GLY A 23 -19.91 9.94 18.36
CA GLY A 23 -18.94 9.44 17.43
C GLY A 23 -18.05 8.55 18.28
N SER A 24 -18.36 7.27 18.31
CA SER A 24 -17.34 6.26 18.45
C SER A 24 -16.35 6.61 17.36
N ASN A 25 -15.30 7.33 17.74
CA ASN A 25 -14.03 7.21 17.04
C ASN A 25 -13.88 5.70 16.92
N ALA A 26 -14.03 5.17 15.71
CA ALA A 26 -13.60 3.82 15.44
C ALA A 26 -12.13 3.88 15.82
N ASP A 27 -11.83 3.40 17.03
CA ASP A 27 -10.48 3.24 17.52
C ASP A 27 -9.85 2.33 16.47
N PHE A 28 -9.11 2.95 15.55
CA PHE A 28 -8.21 2.23 14.67
C PHE A 28 -7.31 1.47 15.63
N GLU A 29 -7.58 0.16 15.77
CA GLU A 29 -6.74 -0.69 16.59
C GLU A 29 -5.29 -0.39 16.20
N PRO A 30 -4.43 -0.02 17.16
CA PRO A 30 -3.09 0.43 16.85
C PRO A 30 -2.42 -0.64 16.01
N PHE A 31 -2.10 -0.28 14.76
CA PHE A 31 -1.35 -1.13 13.86
C PHE A 31 -0.05 -1.49 14.58
N TYR A 32 0.13 -2.77 14.90
CA TYR A 32 1.38 -3.24 15.47
C TYR A 32 2.43 -3.19 14.36
N ALA A 33 3.08 -2.04 14.24
CA ALA A 33 4.22 -1.88 13.37
C ALA A 33 5.34 -2.80 13.89
N PRO A 34 5.91 -3.65 13.03
CA PRO A 34 7.08 -4.45 13.40
C PRO A 34 8.20 -3.54 13.93
N ALA A 35 9.02 -4.08 14.84
CA ALA A 35 10.14 -3.32 15.38
C ALA A 35 11.04 -2.80 14.25
N GLU A 36 11.60 -1.60 14.40
CA GLU A 36 12.55 -1.04 13.44
C GLU A 36 13.67 -2.05 13.12
N GLY A 37 14.04 -2.14 11.85
CA GLY A 37 15.06 -3.07 11.36
C GLY A 37 14.53 -4.50 11.14
N SER A 38 13.26 -4.79 11.49
CA SER A 38 12.67 -6.10 11.23
C SER A 38 12.51 -6.35 9.73
N LEU A 39 12.97 -7.50 9.26
CA LEU A 39 12.73 -7.97 7.91
C LEU A 39 11.25 -8.36 7.75
N ILE A 40 10.54 -7.67 6.86
CA ILE A 40 9.10 -7.89 6.61
C ILE A 40 8.90 -8.93 5.53
N ALA A 41 9.59 -8.74 4.41
CA ALA A 41 9.55 -9.65 3.27
C ALA A 41 10.90 -9.62 2.58
N SER A 42 11.32 -10.77 2.08
CA SER A 42 12.51 -10.90 1.24
C SER A 42 12.26 -11.98 0.22
N ASP A 43 12.78 -11.77 -0.98
CA ASP A 43 12.82 -12.82 -1.99
C ASP A 43 14.09 -12.68 -2.84
N SER A 44 14.52 -13.78 -3.45
CA SER A 44 15.69 -13.82 -4.31
C SER A 44 15.53 -14.77 -5.49
N MET A 45 16.08 -14.37 -6.63
CA MET A 45 16.11 -15.18 -7.85
C MET A 45 17.52 -15.18 -8.43
N ARG A 46 17.93 -16.31 -9.01
CA ARG A 46 19.26 -16.47 -9.60
C ARG A 46 19.35 -15.69 -10.91
N ILE A 47 20.48 -15.02 -11.14
CA ILE A 47 20.80 -14.37 -12.41
C ILE A 47 21.38 -15.43 -13.35
N ILE A 48 20.61 -15.82 -14.36
CA ILE A 48 20.93 -16.98 -15.21
C ILE A 48 21.99 -16.68 -16.27
N GLU A 49 22.30 -15.42 -16.57
CA GLU A 49 23.33 -15.10 -17.56
C GLU A 49 24.76 -15.21 -17.01
N ASP A 50 24.92 -15.37 -15.69
CA ASP A 50 26.22 -15.48 -15.04
C ASP A 50 26.31 -16.74 -14.17
N ASP A 51 26.39 -17.88 -14.86
CA ASP A 51 26.46 -19.19 -14.21
C ASP A 51 27.74 -19.40 -13.39
N LEU A 52 28.81 -18.64 -13.68
CA LEU A 52 30.11 -18.80 -13.01
C LEU A 52 30.15 -18.12 -11.64
N ASN A 53 29.49 -16.97 -11.50
CA ASN A 53 29.57 -16.16 -10.29
C ASN A 53 28.40 -16.37 -9.31
N GLU A 54 27.41 -17.20 -9.67
CA GLU A 54 26.22 -17.49 -8.85
C GLU A 54 25.55 -16.22 -8.29
N LEU A 55 25.37 -15.22 -9.14
CA LEU A 55 24.78 -13.94 -8.74
C LEU A 55 23.26 -14.05 -8.56
N TYR A 56 22.70 -13.18 -7.70
CA TYR A 56 21.27 -13.14 -7.40
C TYR A 56 20.70 -11.73 -7.58
N TYR A 57 19.42 -11.69 -7.94
CA TYR A 57 18.56 -10.53 -7.76
C TYR A 57 17.77 -10.69 -6.47
N ILE A 58 18.01 -9.79 -5.50
CA ILE A 58 17.45 -9.85 -4.16
C ILE A 58 16.64 -8.58 -3.90
N VAL A 59 15.44 -8.73 -3.35
CA VAL A 59 14.61 -7.61 -2.90
C VAL A 59 14.20 -7.84 -1.45
N LYS A 60 14.32 -6.79 -0.62
CA LYS A 60 14.02 -6.82 0.81
C LYS A 60 13.18 -5.61 1.20
N LEU A 61 12.17 -5.87 2.02
CA LEU A 61 11.40 -4.87 2.74
C LEU A 61 11.72 -4.95 4.22
N THR A 62 12.13 -3.83 4.80
CA THR A 62 12.52 -3.71 6.21
C THR A 62 11.70 -2.62 6.89
N ALA A 63 11.30 -2.88 8.13
CA ALA A 63 10.63 -1.88 8.95
C ALA A 63 11.56 -0.70 9.29
N THR A 64 11.06 0.51 9.14
CA THR A 64 11.68 1.77 9.58
C THR A 64 10.98 2.30 10.85
N PRO A 65 11.47 3.38 11.48
CA PRO A 65 10.74 4.08 12.55
C PRO A 65 9.34 4.55 12.14
N THR A 66 9.10 4.76 10.84
CA THR A 66 7.85 5.26 10.24
C THR A 66 6.97 4.15 9.66
N SER A 67 7.24 2.88 10.01
CA SER A 67 6.43 1.74 9.54
C SER A 67 4.99 1.78 10.01
N ASN A 68 4.73 2.42 11.16
CA ASN A 68 3.38 2.70 11.65
C ASN A 68 2.58 3.63 10.72
N GLU A 69 3.27 4.44 9.92
CA GLU A 69 2.67 5.30 8.89
C GLU A 69 2.62 4.63 7.51
N GLY A 70 3.03 3.36 7.42
CA GLY A 70 3.06 2.60 6.18
C GLY A 70 4.31 2.82 5.32
N ILE A 71 5.37 3.43 5.87
CA ILE A 71 6.63 3.67 5.15
C ILE A 71 7.63 2.57 5.50
N TYR A 72 8.20 1.92 4.50
CA TYR A 72 9.16 0.82 4.67
C TYR A 72 10.40 1.06 3.83
N LEU A 73 11.53 0.51 4.27
CA LEU A 73 12.77 0.54 3.52
C LEU A 73 12.75 -0.57 2.47
N LEU A 74 13.02 -0.20 1.22
CA LEU A 74 13.11 -1.10 0.08
C LEU A 74 14.57 -1.18 -0.37
N ASP A 75 15.17 -2.35 -0.16
CA ASP A 75 16.52 -2.67 -0.60
C ASP A 75 16.47 -3.64 -1.77
N ALA A 76 17.23 -3.34 -2.82
CA ALA A 76 17.33 -4.20 -3.99
C ALA A 76 18.77 -4.34 -4.45
N ALA A 77 19.19 -5.57 -4.72
CA ALA A 77 20.53 -5.88 -5.21
C ALA A 77 20.43 -6.76 -6.45
N PHE A 78 21.02 -6.33 -7.56
CA PHE A 78 21.12 -7.10 -8.80
C PHE A 78 22.60 -7.39 -9.08
N GLY A 79 23.07 -8.56 -8.68
CA GLY A 79 24.50 -8.86 -8.66
C GLY A 79 25.26 -7.89 -7.75
N TYR A 80 26.18 -7.13 -8.33
CA TYR A 80 26.96 -6.12 -7.59
C TYR A 80 26.30 -4.74 -7.54
N ASN A 81 25.22 -4.52 -8.31
CA ASN A 81 24.50 -3.26 -8.27
C ASN A 81 23.50 -3.26 -7.12
N TYR A 82 23.44 -2.15 -6.39
CA TYR A 82 22.60 -1.99 -5.21
C TYR A 82 21.84 -0.67 -5.25
N ALA A 83 20.55 -0.73 -4.93
CA ALA A 83 19.66 0.40 -4.80
C ALA A 83 18.88 0.32 -3.49
N ARG A 84 18.69 1.49 -2.87
CA ARG A 84 17.92 1.67 -1.64
C ARG A 84 16.93 2.80 -1.85
N SER A 85 15.69 2.58 -1.44
CA SER A 85 14.62 3.58 -1.47
C SER A 85 13.63 3.34 -0.33
N GLU A 86 12.64 4.20 -0.22
CA GLU A 86 11.50 4.02 0.68
C GLU A 86 10.24 3.75 -0.15
N VAL A 87 9.38 2.88 0.35
CA VAL A 87 8.05 2.64 -0.22
C VAL A 87 7.00 3.02 0.81
N SER A 88 6.06 3.87 0.40
CA SER A 88 4.93 4.27 1.22
C SER A 88 3.68 3.54 0.74
N PHE A 89 3.11 2.71 1.61
CA PHE A 89 1.84 2.05 1.37
C PHE A 89 0.67 2.99 1.65
N PRO A 90 -0.46 2.81 0.93
CA PRO A 90 -1.67 3.59 1.16
C PRO A 90 -2.18 3.38 2.58
N ARG A 91 -2.71 4.44 3.19
CA ARG A 91 -3.50 4.32 4.42
C ARG A 91 -4.86 3.75 4.05
N LEU A 92 -5.18 2.58 4.60
CA LEU A 92 -6.41 1.84 4.31
C LEU A 92 -7.23 1.67 5.59
N ASP A 93 -8.52 1.39 5.43
CA ASP A 93 -9.48 1.09 6.49
C ASP A 93 -9.20 -0.25 7.19
N LYS A 94 -8.43 -1.12 6.53
CA LYS A 94 -8.02 -2.44 7.01
C LYS A 94 -6.52 -2.51 7.22
N LYS A 95 -6.09 -3.29 8.21
CA LYS A 95 -4.68 -3.61 8.42
C LYS A 95 -4.13 -4.37 7.21
N ILE A 96 -2.92 -3.99 6.81
CA ILE A 96 -2.21 -4.60 5.71
C ILE A 96 -0.88 -5.16 6.16
N THR A 97 -0.45 -6.26 5.54
CA THR A 97 0.89 -6.81 5.69
C THR A 97 1.62 -6.70 4.36
N PRO A 98 2.71 -5.91 4.28
CA PRO A 98 3.54 -5.83 3.08
C PRO A 98 4.05 -7.21 2.69
N ALA A 99 4.12 -7.45 1.39
CA ALA A 99 4.57 -8.72 0.84
C ALA A 99 5.26 -8.50 -0.52
N ILE A 100 6.07 -9.47 -0.90
CA ILE A 100 6.75 -9.53 -2.19
C ILE A 100 6.28 -10.80 -2.90
N ARG A 101 6.11 -10.73 -4.22
CA ARG A 101 5.98 -11.91 -5.08
C ARG A 101 6.79 -11.71 -6.36
N VAL A 102 7.20 -12.81 -6.99
CA VAL A 102 7.78 -12.78 -8.33
C VAL A 102 6.79 -12.16 -9.32
N ASP A 103 7.31 -11.34 -10.23
CA ASP A 103 6.55 -10.84 -11.38
C ASP A 103 6.71 -11.80 -12.56
N ASP A 104 5.60 -12.30 -13.07
CA ASP A 104 5.57 -13.25 -14.18
C ASP A 104 5.65 -12.56 -15.56
N GLU A 105 5.57 -11.23 -15.60
CA GLU A 105 5.56 -10.46 -16.86
C GLU A 105 6.95 -10.03 -17.33
N LEU A 106 7.93 -9.90 -16.41
CA LEU A 106 9.24 -9.34 -16.69
C LEU A 106 10.36 -10.17 -16.02
N PRO A 107 11.50 -10.38 -16.70
CA PRO A 107 12.65 -11.01 -16.07
C PRO A 107 13.20 -10.11 -14.96
N TYR A 108 13.75 -10.71 -13.90
CA TYR A 108 14.35 -9.99 -12.78
C TYR A 108 13.43 -8.93 -12.20
N SER A 109 12.18 -9.31 -11.95
CA SER A 109 11.18 -8.41 -11.42
C SER A 109 10.39 -9.04 -10.28
N TYR A 110 10.06 -8.18 -9.32
CA TYR A 110 9.15 -8.47 -8.23
C TYR A 110 8.03 -7.45 -8.20
N ILE A 111 6.86 -7.91 -7.78
CA ILE A 111 5.77 -7.05 -7.35
C ILE A 111 5.84 -6.89 -5.84
N ILE A 112 5.86 -5.63 -5.42
CA ILE A 112 5.69 -5.19 -4.04
C ILE A 112 4.21 -4.90 -3.85
N GLY A 113 3.63 -5.51 -2.83
CA GLY A 113 2.20 -5.44 -2.57
C GLY A 113 1.89 -5.69 -1.12
N PHE A 114 0.64 -6.02 -0.85
CA PHE A 114 0.19 -6.30 0.51
C PHE A 114 -0.96 -7.29 0.55
N ARG A 115 -1.17 -7.89 1.71
CA ARG A 115 -2.36 -8.70 2.03
C ARG A 115 -3.16 -7.99 3.12
N TYR A 116 -4.49 -8.07 3.04
CA TYR A 116 -5.32 -7.66 4.16
C TYR A 116 -5.24 -8.70 5.27
N GLU A 117 -5.36 -8.25 6.53
CA GLU A 117 -5.45 -9.16 7.67
C GLU A 117 -6.64 -10.13 7.48
N GLY A 118 -6.37 -11.43 7.64
CA GLY A 118 -7.37 -12.49 7.43
C GLY A 118 -7.60 -12.90 5.96
N ASP A 119 -6.96 -12.23 4.98
CA ASP A 119 -7.04 -12.56 3.57
C ASP A 119 -5.71 -13.17 3.05
N LYS A 120 -5.82 -14.08 2.09
CA LYS A 120 -4.67 -14.66 1.38
C LYS A 120 -4.39 -13.97 0.04
N THR A 121 -5.31 -13.14 -0.42
CA THR A 121 -5.21 -12.41 -1.69
C THR A 121 -4.08 -11.39 -1.65
N PHE A 122 -3.20 -11.46 -2.63
CA PHE A 122 -2.11 -10.51 -2.82
C PHE A 122 -2.61 -9.32 -3.65
N ASN A 123 -2.40 -8.11 -3.15
CA ASN A 123 -2.76 -6.87 -3.83
C ASN A 123 -1.49 -6.21 -4.37
N ASP A 124 -1.37 -6.14 -5.69
CA ASP A 124 -0.22 -5.51 -6.35
C ASP A 124 -0.21 -4.00 -6.12
N TYR A 125 0.94 -3.42 -5.81
CA TYR A 125 1.01 -1.97 -5.56
C TYR A 125 2.11 -1.29 -6.38
N ALA A 126 3.32 -1.81 -6.29
CA ALA A 126 4.47 -1.32 -7.03
C ALA A 126 5.25 -2.48 -7.65
N ARG A 127 6.00 -2.16 -8.69
CA ARG A 127 6.91 -3.07 -9.37
C ARG A 127 8.33 -2.58 -9.17
N ILE A 128 9.22 -3.50 -8.85
CA ILE A 128 10.67 -3.29 -8.89
C ILE A 128 11.28 -4.29 -9.87
N TYR A 129 12.18 -3.83 -10.71
CA TYR A 129 12.80 -4.67 -11.72
C TYR A 129 14.21 -4.22 -12.05
N ALA A 130 15.03 -5.16 -12.50
CA ALA A 130 16.36 -4.89 -13.01
C ALA A 130 16.38 -4.99 -14.54
N LEU A 131 17.02 -4.02 -15.19
CA LEU A 131 17.33 -4.05 -16.60
C LEU A 131 18.84 -4.14 -16.82
N ARG A 132 19.22 -4.83 -17.88
CA ARG A 132 20.57 -4.77 -18.44
C ARG A 132 20.47 -4.06 -19.79
N ASN A 133 21.22 -2.97 -19.96
CA ASN A 133 21.26 -2.27 -21.24
C ASN A 133 22.39 -2.77 -22.15
N GLU A 134 22.41 -2.31 -23.40
CA GLU A 134 23.40 -2.70 -24.42
C GLU A 134 24.85 -2.36 -24.03
N GLN A 135 25.05 -1.45 -23.07
CA GLN A 135 26.36 -1.08 -22.54
C GLN A 135 26.76 -1.88 -21.30
N MET A 136 26.05 -2.99 -21.02
CA MET A 136 26.25 -3.83 -19.83
C MET A 136 26.05 -3.07 -18.51
N LYS A 137 25.39 -1.92 -18.53
CA LYS A 137 25.00 -1.25 -17.29
C LYS A 137 23.76 -1.92 -16.73
N GLN A 138 23.80 -2.17 -15.44
CA GLN A 138 22.70 -2.71 -14.67
C GLN A 138 21.94 -1.53 -14.06
N GLU A 139 20.62 -1.53 -14.21
CA GLU A 139 19.75 -0.50 -13.65
C GLU A 139 18.64 -1.17 -12.86
N ILE A 140 18.41 -0.70 -11.63
CA ILE A 140 17.26 -1.10 -10.82
C ILE A 140 16.22 0.02 -10.92
N GLN A 141 15.01 -0.33 -11.35
CA GLN A 141 13.91 0.62 -11.53
C GLN A 141 12.74 0.25 -10.62
N PHE A 142 12.06 1.29 -10.12
CA PHE A 142 10.89 1.17 -9.24
C PHE A 142 9.73 2.00 -9.80
N ARG A 143 8.52 1.44 -9.81
CA ARG A 143 7.32 2.10 -10.34
C ARG A 143 6.06 1.67 -9.60
N TYR A 144 5.21 2.61 -9.22
CA TYR A 144 3.84 2.33 -8.76
C TYR A 144 2.95 1.89 -9.94
N ILE A 145 2.22 0.79 -9.78
CA ILE A 145 1.37 0.20 -10.84
C ILE A 145 -0.12 0.27 -10.53
N LYS A 146 -0.50 0.42 -9.26
CA LYS A 146 -1.89 0.61 -8.83
C LYS A 146 -1.96 1.68 -7.75
N SER A 147 -3.08 2.38 -7.69
CA SER A 147 -3.39 3.35 -6.63
C SER A 147 -4.57 2.84 -5.83
N TYR A 148 -4.45 2.93 -4.50
CA TYR A 148 -5.51 2.56 -3.57
C TYR A 148 -5.87 3.78 -2.73
N PHE A 149 -7.16 4.02 -2.55
CA PHE A 149 -7.68 5.15 -1.79
C PHE A 149 -8.81 4.67 -0.90
N VAL A 150 -8.94 5.27 0.27
CA VAL A 150 -10.16 5.20 1.07
C VAL A 150 -11.09 6.29 0.53
N ASP A 151 -12.30 5.93 0.12
CA ASP A 151 -13.31 6.92 -0.24
C ASP A 151 -13.74 7.65 1.04
N SER A 152 -13.22 8.86 1.23
CA SER A 152 -13.49 9.68 2.43
C SER A 152 -14.82 10.42 2.36
N THR A 153 -15.69 10.10 1.38
CA THR A 153 -16.94 10.82 1.15
C THR A 153 -18.15 10.32 1.95
N GLU A 154 -17.96 9.57 3.05
CA GLU A 154 -18.98 9.56 4.11
C GLU A 154 -18.97 10.91 4.83
N LYS A 155 -19.67 11.88 4.22
CA LYS A 155 -20.12 13.09 4.90
C LYS A 155 -20.92 12.66 6.13
N LYS A 156 -20.35 12.90 7.32
CA LYS A 156 -21.14 13.04 8.55
C LYS A 156 -22.20 14.13 8.39
#